data_AF-A0A1Y3MQG5-F1
#
_entry.id   AF-A0A1Y3MQG5-F1
#
_cell.length_a   1.000
_cell.length_b   1.000
_cell.length_c   1.000
_cell.angle_alpha   90.00
_cell.angle_beta   90.00
_cell.angle_gamma   90.00
#
_symmetry.space_group_name_H-M   'P 1'
#
loop_
_entity.id
_entity.type
_entity.pdbx_description
1 polymer ?
#
loop_
_entity_poly.entity_id
_entity_poly.type
_entity_poly.pdbx_seq_one_letter_code
_entity_poly.pdbx_strand_id
1 'polypeptide(L)'
;MLSSSFLNYFLSLYISFFIVINSTIIKNNEDFLKNINVQEELHIQDYILINDTNNININSSSISLIGDFHDSTLQFSNNISFLEKCEKIEIKNITIYGNLNFHNNKKIKFENVIFNGIFIINNDILESKSSLEILNSSFFLSNQKSGFEINHYNVNINNSNFYGNNIYNLYLLKFIGSEENINIIRINNSTISGNYFNSGIQTLSLSYTYNVFNYTKFINNYSESRGGSIFLYHTYDTSIYDITFKNTTAFEYGHALSIYSDMSYTTNTNIKNVKHYGNLYKNNFITEGTFLNSYGENLLTINNYEGSNISTGNVMSFEGDPKVTLSNFTINNIYLKNKGAVIKTYNPKKKGASIEFNSSYLNDIVQNYDLYTPMLLYILSGSIKINR
;
A
#
# COMPACT_ATOMS: atom_id res chain seq x y z
N MET A 1 11.63 -44.49 43.55
CA MET A 1 11.69 -43.04 43.28
C MET A 1 11.57 -42.67 41.78
N LEU A 2 11.03 -43.56 40.92
CA LEU A 2 10.87 -43.33 39.47
C LEU A 2 9.41 -43.12 39.02
N SER A 3 8.44 -43.08 39.94
CA SER A 3 7.00 -43.12 39.59
C SER A 3 6.36 -41.75 39.36
N SER A 4 6.87 -40.66 39.94
CA SER A 4 6.24 -39.33 39.81
C SER A 4 6.60 -38.61 38.52
N SER A 5 7.82 -38.78 38.00
CA SER A 5 8.26 -38.16 36.74
C SER A 5 7.57 -38.79 35.52
N PHE A 6 7.37 -40.10 35.54
CA PHE A 6 6.72 -40.84 34.46
C PHE A 6 5.22 -40.51 34.35
N LEU A 7 4.55 -40.36 35.50
CA LEU A 7 3.14 -39.97 35.56
C LEU A 7 2.92 -38.54 35.08
N ASN A 8 3.80 -37.61 35.44
CA ASN A 8 3.75 -36.22 34.96
C ASN A 8 3.97 -36.12 33.45
N TYR A 9 4.84 -36.96 32.89
CA TYR A 9 5.08 -37.01 31.45
C TYR A 9 3.84 -37.48 30.69
N PHE A 10 3.21 -38.57 31.15
CA PHE A 10 1.95 -39.07 30.58
C PHE A 10 0.80 -38.07 30.72
N LEU A 11 0.67 -37.41 31.87
CA LEU A 11 -0.36 -36.39 32.07
C LEU A 11 -0.14 -35.19 31.14
N SER A 12 1.11 -34.77 30.89
CA SER A 12 1.41 -33.70 29.94
C SER A 12 1.13 -34.10 28.48
N LEU A 13 1.39 -35.36 28.11
CA LEU A 13 1.05 -35.94 26.82
C LEU A 13 -0.47 -36.06 26.64
N TYR A 14 -1.20 -36.41 27.70
CA TYR A 14 -2.66 -36.52 27.69
C TYR A 14 -3.32 -35.15 27.62
N ILE A 15 -2.81 -34.15 28.35
CA ILE A 15 -3.29 -32.77 28.30
C ILE A 15 -3.01 -32.16 26.94
N SER A 16 -1.83 -32.40 26.35
CA SER A 16 -1.54 -31.96 24.97
C SER A 16 -2.42 -32.66 23.93
N PHE A 17 -2.78 -33.93 24.12
CA PHE A 17 -3.76 -34.62 23.26
C PHE A 17 -5.20 -34.07 23.41
N PHE A 18 -5.62 -33.66 24.61
CA PHE A 18 -6.94 -33.07 24.82
C PHE A 18 -7.06 -31.63 24.28
N ILE A 19 -5.94 -30.89 24.25
CA ILE A 19 -5.90 -29.55 23.63
C ILE A 19 -6.09 -29.64 22.10
N VAL A 20 -5.83 -30.79 21.47
CA VAL A 20 -6.04 -31.01 20.02
C VAL A 20 -7.54 -31.16 19.64
N ILE A 21 -8.47 -31.27 20.59
CA ILE A 21 -9.84 -31.75 20.31
C ILE A 21 -10.89 -30.65 20.02
N ASN A 22 -10.57 -29.35 20.17
CA ASN A 22 -11.55 -28.29 19.86
C ASN A 22 -11.44 -27.70 18.44
N SER A 23 -10.68 -28.33 17.54
CA SER A 23 -10.71 -27.96 16.13
C SER A 23 -11.96 -28.53 15.47
N THR A 24 -12.81 -27.66 14.90
CA THR A 24 -14.01 -28.12 14.19
C THR A 24 -13.73 -28.15 12.69
N ILE A 25 -13.88 -29.34 12.10
CA ILE A 25 -13.77 -29.53 10.65
C ILE A 25 -15.06 -29.05 10.00
N ILE A 26 -14.95 -28.11 9.07
CA ILE A 26 -16.05 -27.58 8.26
C ILE A 26 -15.98 -28.22 6.88
N LYS A 27 -17.04 -28.94 6.49
CA LYS A 27 -17.11 -29.64 5.18
C LYS A 27 -18.16 -29.08 4.24
N ASN A 28 -19.07 -28.26 4.75
CA ASN A 28 -20.18 -27.70 3.98
C ASN A 28 -20.68 -26.38 4.60
N ASN A 29 -21.66 -25.77 3.95
CA ASN A 29 -22.30 -24.52 4.37
C ASN A 29 -22.97 -24.62 5.75
N GLU A 30 -23.70 -25.70 6.03
CA GLU A 30 -24.42 -25.88 7.30
C GLU A 30 -23.45 -25.98 8.48
N ASP A 31 -22.35 -26.73 8.31
CA ASP A 31 -21.27 -26.83 9.29
C ASP A 31 -20.67 -25.45 9.60
N PHE A 32 -20.43 -24.64 8.56
CA PHE A 32 -19.86 -23.31 8.72
C PHE A 32 -20.78 -22.41 9.55
N LEU A 33 -22.04 -22.28 9.13
CA LEU A 33 -23.02 -21.42 9.78
C LEU A 33 -23.29 -21.84 11.23
N LYS A 34 -23.30 -23.15 11.50
CA LYS A 34 -23.48 -23.68 12.86
C LYS A 34 -22.32 -23.36 13.80
N ASN A 35 -21.09 -23.31 13.28
CA ASN A 35 -19.89 -23.27 14.13
C ASN A 35 -19.18 -21.90 14.16
N ILE A 36 -19.43 -20.99 13.21
CA ILE A 36 -18.72 -19.70 13.07
C ILE A 36 -18.78 -18.78 14.30
N ASN A 37 -19.84 -18.90 15.10
CA ASN A 37 -20.02 -18.12 16.34
C ASN A 37 -19.92 -18.99 17.62
N VAL A 38 -19.51 -20.25 17.49
CA VAL A 38 -19.42 -21.20 18.60
C VAL A 38 -17.98 -21.62 18.85
N GLN A 39 -17.19 -21.76 17.79
CA GLN A 39 -15.84 -22.31 17.83
C GLN A 39 -14.81 -21.23 17.51
N GLU A 40 -13.70 -21.25 18.23
CA GLU A 40 -12.60 -20.33 17.98
C GLU A 40 -11.74 -20.74 16.77
N GLU A 41 -11.76 -22.02 16.39
CA GLU A 41 -10.92 -22.55 15.32
C GLU A 41 -11.73 -23.45 14.36
N LEU A 42 -11.81 -23.00 13.10
CA LEU A 42 -12.52 -23.68 12.03
C LEU A 42 -11.53 -24.15 10.96
N HIS A 43 -11.49 -25.46 10.72
CA HIS A 43 -10.70 -26.08 9.67
C HIS A 43 -11.55 -26.28 8.42
N ILE A 44 -11.34 -25.43 7.42
CA ILE A 44 -12.07 -25.46 6.16
C ILE A 44 -11.49 -26.56 5.28
N GLN A 45 -12.30 -27.53 4.88
CA GLN A 45 -11.92 -28.57 3.92
C GLN A 45 -12.56 -28.31 2.56
N ASP A 46 -11.82 -28.63 1.50
CA ASP A 46 -12.27 -28.57 0.12
C ASP A 46 -12.86 -27.19 -0.26
N TYR A 47 -13.80 -27.19 -1.21
CA TYR A 47 -14.54 -26.00 -1.63
C TYR A 47 -15.86 -25.89 -0.87
N ILE A 48 -16.06 -24.76 -0.19
CA ILE A 48 -17.28 -24.44 0.55
C ILE A 48 -17.91 -23.16 -0.01
N LEU A 49 -19.13 -23.30 -0.56
CA LEU A 49 -19.96 -22.18 -0.97
C LEU A 49 -20.98 -21.85 0.12
N ILE A 50 -20.87 -20.65 0.68
CA ILE A 50 -21.81 -20.09 1.63
C ILE A 50 -22.84 -19.26 0.88
N ASN A 51 -23.96 -19.89 0.56
CA ASN A 51 -25.06 -19.29 -0.20
C ASN A 51 -26.17 -18.76 0.72
N ASP A 52 -25.78 -18.00 1.75
CA ASP A 52 -26.73 -17.27 2.58
C ASP A 52 -27.17 -15.98 1.86
N THR A 53 -28.43 -15.59 1.99
CA THR A 53 -28.97 -14.33 1.45
C THR A 53 -28.70 -13.13 2.35
N ASN A 54 -28.32 -13.37 3.61
CA ASN A 54 -28.01 -12.32 4.57
C ASN A 54 -26.50 -12.16 4.76
N ASN A 55 -26.11 -10.99 5.30
CA ASN A 55 -24.75 -10.79 5.79
C ASN A 55 -24.47 -11.71 6.98
N ILE A 56 -23.28 -12.30 7.01
CA ILE A 56 -22.87 -13.19 8.11
C ILE A 56 -22.11 -12.35 9.13
N ASN A 57 -22.68 -12.24 10.32
CA ASN A 57 -22.08 -11.50 11.42
C ASN A 57 -21.37 -12.45 12.37
N ILE A 58 -20.07 -12.21 12.57
CA ILE A 58 -19.22 -12.98 13.46
C ILE A 58 -19.04 -12.21 14.76
N ASN A 59 -19.51 -12.77 15.87
CA ASN A 59 -19.50 -12.14 17.20
C ASN A 59 -18.56 -12.84 18.21
N SER A 60 -17.68 -13.72 17.74
CA SER A 60 -16.70 -14.40 18.58
C SER A 60 -15.63 -13.44 19.11
N SER A 61 -15.15 -13.68 20.33
CA SER A 61 -14.02 -12.97 20.93
C SER A 61 -12.69 -13.28 20.24
N SER A 62 -12.56 -14.45 19.64
CA SER A 62 -11.40 -14.92 18.88
C SER A 62 -11.86 -15.89 17.80
N ILE A 63 -11.29 -15.80 16.59
CA ILE A 63 -11.63 -16.71 15.51
C ILE A 63 -10.46 -16.96 14.56
N SER A 64 -10.30 -18.22 14.17
CA SER A 64 -9.30 -18.69 13.22
C SER A 64 -9.97 -19.49 12.11
N LEU A 65 -9.83 -19.03 10.86
CA LEU A 65 -10.24 -19.75 9.65
C LEU A 65 -8.99 -20.36 9.01
N ILE A 66 -8.85 -21.68 9.11
CA ILE A 66 -7.64 -22.40 8.71
C ILE A 66 -8.00 -23.35 7.57
N GLY A 67 -7.35 -23.20 6.42
CA GLY A 67 -7.44 -24.17 5.34
C GLY A 67 -6.23 -25.12 5.29
N ASP A 68 -6.31 -26.07 4.36
CA ASP A 68 -5.15 -26.77 3.82
C ASP A 68 -4.69 -26.04 2.55
N PHE A 69 -3.39 -25.74 2.48
CA PHE A 69 -2.85 -24.81 1.50
C PHE A 69 -3.01 -25.38 0.08
N HIS A 70 -3.77 -24.66 -0.77
CA HIS A 70 -4.21 -24.96 -2.15
C HIS A 70 -5.55 -25.68 -2.33
N ASP A 71 -6.02 -26.45 -1.33
CA ASP A 71 -7.22 -27.27 -1.51
C ASP A 71 -8.46 -26.64 -0.86
N SER A 72 -8.25 -25.78 0.15
CA SER A 72 -9.35 -25.12 0.85
C SER A 72 -9.77 -23.81 0.19
N THR A 73 -11.03 -23.75 -0.22
CA THR A 73 -11.67 -22.55 -0.76
C THR A 73 -12.95 -22.23 -0.02
N LEU A 74 -13.10 -20.98 0.41
CA LEU A 74 -14.31 -20.48 1.05
C LEU A 74 -14.87 -19.31 0.24
N GLN A 75 -16.08 -19.50 -0.30
CA GLN A 75 -16.76 -18.51 -1.12
C GLN A 75 -18.04 -18.03 -0.45
N PHE A 76 -18.22 -16.72 -0.37
CA PHE A 76 -19.39 -16.08 0.18
C PHE A 76 -20.21 -15.39 -0.92
N SER A 77 -21.51 -15.67 -0.96
CA SER A 77 -22.45 -14.90 -1.81
C SER A 77 -22.69 -13.49 -1.27
N ASN A 78 -22.49 -13.27 0.03
CA ASN A 78 -22.70 -12.01 0.74
C ASN A 78 -21.47 -11.60 1.57
N ASN A 79 -21.54 -10.43 2.19
CA ASN A 79 -20.46 -9.93 3.03
C ASN A 79 -20.38 -10.71 4.35
N ILE A 80 -19.15 -10.96 4.80
CA ILE A 80 -18.87 -11.35 6.18
C ILE A 80 -18.44 -10.12 6.96
N SER A 81 -19.03 -9.92 8.13
CA SER A 81 -18.67 -8.85 9.04
C SER A 81 -18.21 -9.44 10.37
N PHE A 82 -16.94 -9.20 10.72
CA PHE A 82 -16.41 -9.42 12.05
C PHE A 82 -16.81 -8.24 12.93
N LEU A 83 -17.70 -8.49 13.88
CA LEU A 83 -18.25 -7.46 14.77
C LEU A 83 -17.24 -7.06 15.84
N GLU A 84 -17.62 -6.08 16.65
CA GLU A 84 -16.75 -5.41 17.62
C GLU A 84 -16.05 -6.35 18.61
N LYS A 85 -14.85 -5.92 19.06
CA LYS A 85 -14.11 -6.50 20.19
C LYS A 85 -13.61 -7.94 19.99
N CYS A 86 -13.57 -8.44 18.76
CA CYS A 86 -12.74 -9.61 18.48
C CYS A 86 -11.27 -9.27 18.75
N GLU A 87 -10.68 -9.95 19.73
CA GLU A 87 -9.30 -9.76 20.17
C GLU A 87 -8.30 -10.30 19.15
N LYS A 88 -8.68 -11.37 18.44
CA LYS A 88 -7.84 -12.05 17.46
C LYS A 88 -8.67 -12.64 16.32
N ILE A 89 -8.33 -12.25 15.10
CA ILE A 89 -8.84 -12.86 13.86
C ILE A 89 -7.64 -13.38 13.07
N GLU A 90 -7.63 -14.67 12.75
CA GLU A 90 -6.58 -15.31 11.95
C GLU A 90 -7.19 -16.02 10.75
N ILE A 91 -6.70 -15.72 9.55
CA ILE A 91 -7.11 -16.37 8.31
C ILE A 91 -5.86 -16.92 7.67
N LYS A 92 -5.81 -18.25 7.48
CA LYS A 92 -4.57 -18.94 7.14
C LYS A 92 -4.76 -20.06 6.12
N ASN A 93 -3.80 -20.17 5.18
CA ASN A 93 -3.68 -21.29 4.25
C ASN A 93 -4.96 -21.56 3.44
N ILE A 94 -5.63 -20.53 2.96
CA ILE A 94 -6.97 -20.66 2.36
C ILE A 94 -7.15 -19.69 1.18
N THR A 95 -7.97 -20.10 0.21
CA THR A 95 -8.49 -19.20 -0.82
C THR A 95 -9.86 -18.67 -0.40
N ILE A 96 -10.05 -17.35 -0.43
CA ILE A 96 -11.34 -16.72 -0.10
C ILE A 96 -11.88 -15.97 -1.32
N TYR A 97 -13.17 -16.14 -1.58
CA TYR A 97 -13.94 -15.32 -2.52
C TYR A 97 -15.06 -14.61 -1.78
N GLY A 98 -15.12 -13.29 -1.87
CA GLY A 98 -16.14 -12.48 -1.23
C GLY A 98 -15.56 -11.34 -0.41
N ASN A 99 -16.43 -10.63 0.30
CA ASN A 99 -16.09 -9.38 0.96
C ASN A 99 -16.02 -9.54 2.48
N LEU A 100 -15.01 -8.94 3.10
CA LEU A 100 -14.80 -8.99 4.55
C LEU A 100 -14.85 -7.57 5.15
N ASN A 101 -15.65 -7.39 6.19
CA ASN A 101 -15.69 -6.16 6.98
C ASN A 101 -15.21 -6.45 8.39
N PHE A 102 -14.38 -5.57 8.93
CA PHE A 102 -13.83 -5.68 10.27
C PHE A 102 -14.15 -4.41 11.05
N HIS A 103 -14.79 -4.56 12.20
CA HIS A 103 -15.23 -3.45 13.03
C HIS A 103 -14.59 -3.55 14.40
N ASN A 104 -13.74 -2.58 14.75
CA ASN A 104 -13.16 -2.44 16.09
C ASN A 104 -12.47 -3.73 16.60
N ASN A 105 -11.76 -4.44 15.71
CA ASN A 105 -11.04 -5.67 16.03
C ASN A 105 -9.58 -5.39 16.38
N LYS A 106 -9.03 -6.05 17.40
CA LYS A 106 -7.70 -5.68 17.90
C LYS A 106 -6.56 -6.22 17.06
N LYS A 107 -6.62 -7.49 16.64
CA LYS A 107 -5.57 -8.13 15.84
C LYS A 107 -6.20 -8.90 14.69
N ILE A 108 -5.78 -8.57 13.47
CA ILE A 108 -6.19 -9.27 12.25
C ILE A 108 -4.93 -9.79 11.57
N LYS A 109 -4.92 -11.06 11.20
CA LYS A 109 -3.78 -11.69 10.52
C LYS A 109 -4.23 -12.51 9.31
N PHE A 110 -3.62 -12.25 8.17
CA PHE A 110 -3.69 -13.06 6.96
C PHE A 110 -2.34 -13.73 6.71
N GLU A 111 -2.30 -15.06 6.59
CA GLU A 111 -1.06 -15.81 6.34
C GLU A 111 -1.28 -16.86 5.24
N ASN A 112 -0.51 -16.78 4.15
CA ASN A 112 -0.64 -17.69 2.99
C ASN A 112 -2.08 -17.72 2.44
N VAL A 113 -2.69 -16.54 2.27
CA VAL A 113 -4.07 -16.39 1.79
C VAL A 113 -4.09 -15.95 0.34
N ILE A 114 -4.98 -16.54 -0.45
CA ILE A 114 -5.39 -16.01 -1.76
C ILE A 114 -6.77 -15.35 -1.57
N PHE A 115 -6.82 -14.03 -1.59
CA PHE A 115 -8.06 -13.28 -1.34
C PHE A 115 -8.59 -12.64 -2.62
N ASN A 116 -9.81 -12.98 -3.01
CA ASN A 116 -10.51 -12.45 -4.18
C ASN A 116 -11.76 -11.69 -3.73
N GLY A 117 -11.65 -10.39 -3.57
CA GLY A 117 -12.67 -9.62 -2.89
C GLY A 117 -12.27 -8.18 -2.59
N ILE A 118 -13.05 -7.55 -1.72
CA ILE A 118 -12.66 -6.32 -1.03
C ILE A 118 -12.68 -6.57 0.47
N PHE A 119 -11.86 -5.83 1.22
CA PHE A 119 -12.03 -5.75 2.64
C PHE A 119 -11.96 -4.31 3.14
N ILE A 120 -12.75 -4.03 4.17
CA ILE A 120 -12.78 -2.74 4.85
C ILE A 120 -12.53 -3.00 6.33
N ILE A 121 -11.52 -2.35 6.88
CA ILE A 121 -11.10 -2.47 8.27
C ILE A 121 -11.26 -1.10 8.93
N ASN A 122 -12.12 -0.99 9.94
CA ASN A 122 -12.36 0.24 10.67
C ASN A 122 -12.12 0.05 12.17
N ASN A 123 -11.40 0.99 12.78
CA ASN A 123 -11.27 1.10 14.22
C ASN A 123 -11.63 2.53 14.65
N ASP A 124 -12.85 2.67 15.14
CA ASP A 124 -13.38 3.93 15.67
C ASP A 124 -12.93 4.17 17.11
N ILE A 125 -12.37 3.14 17.77
CA ILE A 125 -11.83 3.22 19.13
C ILE A 125 -10.34 3.57 19.05
N LEU A 126 -10.04 4.86 18.89
CA LEU A 126 -8.68 5.37 18.66
C LEU A 126 -7.68 4.99 19.76
N GLU A 127 -8.10 4.79 21.01
CA GLU A 127 -7.18 4.39 22.10
C GLU A 127 -6.65 2.95 21.93
N SER A 128 -7.32 2.13 21.12
CA SER A 128 -6.93 0.73 20.93
C SER A 128 -5.74 0.63 19.96
N LYS A 129 -4.65 -0.01 20.42
CA LYS A 129 -3.48 -0.32 19.59
C LYS A 129 -3.77 -1.52 18.68
N SER A 130 -4.65 -1.30 17.71
CA SER A 130 -5.08 -2.34 16.78
C SER A 130 -4.05 -2.56 15.66
N SER A 131 -3.94 -3.80 15.19
CA SER A 131 -2.93 -4.21 14.21
C SER A 131 -3.46 -5.16 13.14
N LEU A 132 -3.05 -4.93 11.90
CA LEU A 132 -3.23 -5.81 10.75
C LEU A 132 -1.89 -6.36 10.28
N GLU A 133 -1.82 -7.67 10.11
CA GLU A 133 -0.65 -8.35 9.56
C GLU A 133 -1.05 -9.16 8.32
N ILE A 134 -0.29 -8.98 7.22
CA ILE A 134 -0.49 -9.70 5.96
C ILE A 134 0.84 -10.33 5.55
N LEU A 135 0.89 -11.66 5.50
CA LEU A 135 2.11 -12.43 5.26
C LEU A 135 1.91 -13.39 4.09
N ASN A 136 2.87 -13.42 3.16
CA ASN A 136 2.94 -14.43 2.10
C ASN A 136 1.63 -14.61 1.31
N SER A 137 0.89 -13.52 1.10
CA SER A 137 -0.50 -13.59 0.62
C SER A 137 -0.66 -12.84 -0.70
N SER A 138 -1.70 -13.18 -1.46
CA SER A 138 -2.05 -12.52 -2.72
C SER A 138 -3.49 -12.03 -2.69
N PHE A 139 -3.67 -10.75 -2.98
CA PHE A 139 -4.96 -10.05 -2.91
C PHE A 139 -5.35 -9.55 -4.29
N PHE A 140 -6.53 -9.92 -4.75
CA PHE A 140 -7.11 -9.56 -6.03
C PHE A 140 -8.40 -8.79 -5.79
N LEU A 141 -8.49 -7.57 -6.31
CA LEU A 141 -9.73 -6.81 -6.23
C LEU A 141 -10.83 -7.50 -7.04
N SER A 142 -12.00 -7.67 -6.43
CA SER A 142 -13.22 -8.08 -7.15
C SER A 142 -13.71 -6.97 -8.09
N ASN A 143 -14.62 -7.25 -9.03
CA ASN A 143 -15.19 -6.24 -9.95
C ASN A 143 -16.19 -5.28 -9.25
N GLN A 144 -15.80 -4.73 -8.10
CA GLN A 144 -16.56 -3.75 -7.32
C GLN A 144 -15.86 -2.38 -7.34
N LYS A 145 -16.62 -1.31 -7.13
CA LYS A 145 -16.12 0.08 -7.07
C LYS A 145 -15.58 0.45 -5.68
N SER A 146 -14.85 -0.47 -5.03
CA SER A 146 -14.11 -0.20 -3.78
C SER A 146 -12.75 -0.88 -3.81
N GLY A 147 -11.75 -0.23 -3.21
CA GLY A 147 -10.43 -0.83 -2.97
C GLY A 147 -10.34 -1.50 -1.59
N PHE A 148 -9.13 -1.87 -1.19
CA PHE A 148 -8.83 -2.28 0.18
C PHE A 148 -8.66 -1.04 1.06
N GLU A 149 -9.47 -0.91 2.12
CA GLU A 149 -9.48 0.26 3.00
C GLU A 149 -9.19 -0.13 4.45
N ILE A 150 -8.23 0.57 5.07
CA ILE A 150 -7.73 0.28 6.41
C ILE A 150 -7.63 1.59 7.20
N ASN A 151 -8.48 1.73 8.21
CA ASN A 151 -8.67 2.96 8.98
C ASN A 151 -8.30 2.73 10.45
N HIS A 152 -7.29 3.48 10.92
CA HIS A 152 -6.78 3.50 12.30
C HIS A 152 -6.14 2.19 12.79
N TYR A 153 -5.32 1.55 11.94
CA TYR A 153 -4.54 0.34 12.29
C TYR A 153 -3.06 0.52 12.05
N ASN A 154 -2.25 -0.08 12.93
CA ASN A 154 -0.86 -0.38 12.58
C ASN A 154 -0.84 -1.54 11.58
N VAL A 155 -0.06 -1.41 10.51
CA VAL A 155 -0.06 -2.38 9.43
C VAL A 155 1.33 -2.91 9.16
N ASN A 156 1.43 -4.22 9.04
CA ASN A 156 2.62 -4.93 8.56
C ASN A 156 2.26 -5.83 7.38
N ILE A 157 2.73 -5.47 6.19
CA ILE A 157 2.60 -6.27 4.97
C ILE A 157 3.99 -6.80 4.61
N ASN A 158 4.12 -8.11 4.50
CA ASN A 158 5.39 -8.75 4.15
C ASN A 158 5.19 -9.83 3.09
N ASN A 159 6.08 -9.84 2.10
CA ASN A 159 6.13 -10.84 1.04
C ASN A 159 4.76 -11.09 0.39
N SER A 160 4.00 -10.02 0.13
CA SER A 160 2.61 -10.12 -0.32
C SER A 160 2.37 -9.32 -1.60
N ASN A 161 1.36 -9.72 -2.36
CA ASN A 161 1.05 -9.13 -3.65
C ASN A 161 -0.38 -8.59 -3.69
N PHE A 162 -0.55 -7.42 -4.30
CA PHE A 162 -1.84 -6.77 -4.48
C PHE A 162 -2.06 -6.47 -5.95
N TYR A 163 -3.21 -6.89 -6.47
CA TYR A 163 -3.57 -6.82 -7.88
C TYR A 163 -4.90 -6.09 -8.06
N GLY A 164 -4.88 -5.10 -8.95
CA GLY A 164 -6.06 -4.41 -9.44
C GLY A 164 -6.93 -5.27 -10.35
N ASN A 165 -8.13 -4.78 -10.65
CA ASN A 165 -9.07 -5.33 -11.64
C ASN A 165 -9.07 -4.49 -12.95
N ASN A 166 -10.24 -4.28 -13.58
CA ASN A 166 -10.42 -3.44 -14.77
C ASN A 166 -11.35 -2.22 -14.54
N ILE A 167 -11.56 -1.82 -13.29
CA ILE A 167 -12.47 -0.73 -12.89
C ILE A 167 -11.66 0.55 -12.68
N TYR A 168 -12.02 1.58 -13.44
CA TYR A 168 -11.47 2.92 -13.33
C TYR A 168 -11.90 3.63 -12.04
N ASN A 169 -11.14 4.66 -11.64
CA ASN A 169 -11.45 5.53 -10.50
C ASN A 169 -11.54 4.84 -9.15
N LEU A 170 -10.60 3.92 -8.94
CA LEU A 170 -10.43 3.21 -7.69
C LEU A 170 -9.03 3.48 -7.12
N TYR A 171 -8.90 3.37 -5.79
CA TYR A 171 -7.61 3.07 -5.16
C TYR A 171 -7.43 1.56 -5.02
N LEU A 172 -6.18 1.07 -5.02
CA LEU A 172 -5.92 -0.33 -4.69
C LEU A 172 -5.83 -0.51 -3.17
N LEU A 173 -5.00 0.29 -2.51
CA LEU A 173 -4.80 0.30 -1.06
C LEU A 173 -4.95 1.72 -0.52
N LYS A 174 -5.77 1.87 0.52
CA LYS A 174 -5.96 3.13 1.25
C LYS A 174 -5.78 2.92 2.74
N PHE A 175 -4.89 3.73 3.32
CA PHE A 175 -4.60 3.77 4.74
C PHE A 175 -4.95 5.15 5.28
N ILE A 176 -5.79 5.18 6.31
CA ILE A 176 -6.15 6.42 7.01
C ILE A 176 -5.73 6.27 8.47
N GLY A 177 -4.79 7.09 8.91
CA GLY A 177 -4.44 7.27 10.31
C GLY A 177 -5.23 8.42 10.94
N SER A 178 -4.89 8.73 12.19
CA SER A 178 -5.46 9.84 12.95
C SER A 178 -4.35 10.77 13.45
N GLU A 179 -4.65 12.06 13.56
CA GLU A 179 -3.73 13.04 14.13
C GLU A 179 -3.47 12.80 15.63
N GLU A 180 -4.45 12.22 16.33
CA GLU A 180 -4.37 11.93 17.77
C GLU A 180 -3.71 10.57 18.04
N ASN A 181 -3.83 9.61 17.10
CA ASN A 181 -3.17 8.32 17.19
C ASN A 181 -2.52 7.94 15.87
N ILE A 182 -1.22 8.22 15.77
CA ILE A 182 -0.46 8.01 14.55
C ILE A 182 -0.20 6.52 14.34
N ASN A 183 -0.67 6.00 13.22
CA ASN A 183 -0.46 4.62 12.83
C ASN A 183 0.84 4.42 12.05
N ILE A 184 1.45 3.25 12.22
CA ILE A 184 2.66 2.86 11.50
C ILE A 184 2.30 1.85 10.41
N ILE A 185 2.66 2.18 9.16
CA ILE A 185 2.47 1.32 7.98
C ILE A 185 3.83 0.82 7.50
N ARG A 186 4.00 -0.51 7.48
CA ARG A 186 5.22 -1.18 6.98
C ARG A 186 4.86 -2.08 5.80
N ILE A 187 5.55 -1.91 4.68
CA ILE A 187 5.39 -2.74 3.48
C ILE A 187 6.76 -3.24 3.04
N ASN A 188 6.97 -4.55 3.10
CA ASN A 188 8.26 -5.18 2.83
C ASN A 188 8.13 -6.28 1.77
N ASN A 189 9.10 -6.35 0.85
CA ASN A 189 9.22 -7.45 -0.13
C ASN A 189 7.94 -7.70 -0.94
N SER A 190 7.18 -6.64 -1.25
CA SER A 190 5.82 -6.78 -1.76
C SER A 190 5.67 -6.17 -3.15
N THR A 191 4.67 -6.66 -3.90
CA THR A 191 4.35 -6.11 -5.24
C THR A 191 2.94 -5.52 -5.22
N ILE A 192 2.81 -4.29 -5.73
CA ILE A 192 1.54 -3.58 -5.86
C ILE A 192 1.34 -3.27 -7.35
N SER A 193 0.31 -3.86 -7.96
CA SER A 193 0.06 -3.72 -9.40
C SER A 193 -1.40 -3.35 -9.71
N GLY A 194 -1.61 -2.14 -10.23
CA GLY A 194 -2.93 -1.60 -10.56
C GLY A 194 -3.47 -2.00 -11.94
N ASN A 195 -2.74 -2.80 -12.73
CA ASN A 195 -3.13 -3.23 -14.08
C ASN A 195 -3.49 -2.06 -15.05
N TYR A 196 -3.01 -0.84 -14.80
CA TYR A 196 -3.38 0.42 -15.47
C TYR A 196 -4.84 0.87 -15.36
N PHE A 197 -5.76 0.04 -14.88
CA PHE A 197 -7.18 0.39 -14.74
C PHE A 197 -7.51 0.86 -13.32
N ASN A 198 -6.98 0.18 -12.29
CA ASN A 198 -7.44 0.28 -10.90
C ASN A 198 -6.85 1.40 -10.07
N SER A 199 -6.67 2.52 -10.72
CA SER A 199 -5.80 3.53 -10.17
C SER A 199 -6.29 4.93 -10.43
N GLY A 200 -7.48 5.08 -11.03
CA GLY A 200 -8.05 6.38 -11.34
C GLY A 200 -8.13 7.35 -10.15
N ILE A 201 -8.07 6.88 -8.89
CA ILE A 201 -7.72 7.77 -7.77
C ILE A 201 -6.22 7.67 -7.47
N GLN A 202 -5.75 6.64 -6.74
CA GLN A 202 -4.35 6.46 -6.32
C GLN A 202 -4.07 4.97 -6.09
N THR A 203 -2.92 4.42 -6.51
CA THR A 203 -2.66 2.99 -6.23
C THR A 203 -2.48 2.73 -4.72
N LEU A 204 -1.62 3.51 -4.06
CA LEU A 204 -1.42 3.49 -2.62
C LEU A 204 -1.64 4.90 -2.05
N SER A 205 -2.70 5.08 -1.27
CA SER A 205 -3.03 6.32 -0.57
C SER A 205 -2.75 6.19 0.93
N LEU A 206 -1.99 7.12 1.49
CA LEU A 206 -1.62 7.15 2.91
C LEU A 206 -1.89 8.53 3.50
N SER A 207 -2.69 8.57 4.57
CA SER A 207 -3.05 9.82 5.25
C SER A 207 -2.73 9.75 6.73
N TYR A 208 -2.03 10.73 7.29
CA TYR A 208 -1.76 10.84 8.73
C TYR A 208 -1.04 9.62 9.33
N THR A 209 -0.03 9.09 8.64
CA THR A 209 0.72 7.89 9.05
C THR A 209 2.23 8.10 9.12
N TYR A 210 2.91 7.19 9.84
CA TYR A 210 4.33 6.89 9.70
C TYR A 210 4.52 5.73 8.71
N ASN A 211 5.45 5.84 7.77
CA ASN A 211 5.56 4.89 6.67
C ASN A 211 6.97 4.34 6.51
N VAL A 212 7.09 3.02 6.32
CA VAL A 212 8.35 2.35 5.99
C VAL A 212 8.14 1.35 4.87
N PHE A 213 8.77 1.58 3.71
CA PHE A 213 8.72 0.68 2.56
C PHE A 213 10.11 0.14 2.23
N ASN A 214 10.26 -1.18 2.16
CA ASN A 214 11.51 -1.83 1.80
C ASN A 214 11.30 -2.88 0.71
N TYR A 215 12.15 -2.90 -0.32
CA TYR A 215 12.12 -3.93 -1.35
C TYR A 215 10.75 -4.08 -2.05
N THR A 216 10.04 -2.96 -2.23
CA THR A 216 8.69 -2.93 -2.77
C THR A 216 8.69 -2.57 -4.25
N LYS A 217 7.80 -3.19 -5.02
CA LYS A 217 7.65 -2.96 -6.46
C LYS A 217 6.27 -2.42 -6.77
N PHE A 218 6.23 -1.35 -7.54
CA PHE A 218 5.01 -0.77 -8.09
C PHE A 218 5.01 -0.96 -9.61
N ILE A 219 4.01 -1.67 -10.14
CA ILE A 219 4.02 -2.14 -11.53
C ILE A 219 2.69 -1.83 -12.21
N ASN A 220 2.75 -1.18 -13.37
CA ASN A 220 1.58 -0.90 -14.21
C ASN A 220 0.49 -0.13 -13.43
N ASN A 221 0.89 0.99 -12.85
CA ASN A 221 -0.01 1.86 -12.08
C ASN A 221 -0.33 3.09 -12.92
N TYR A 222 -1.59 3.50 -12.93
CA TYR A 222 -2.07 4.74 -13.56
C TYR A 222 -2.70 5.64 -12.48
N SER A 223 -3.15 6.84 -12.80
CA SER A 223 -4.08 7.57 -11.93
C SER A 223 -4.75 8.66 -12.71
N GLU A 224 -6.05 8.91 -12.52
CA GLU A 224 -6.73 10.06 -13.11
C GLU A 224 -6.45 11.34 -12.30
N SER A 225 -5.83 11.22 -11.12
CA SER A 225 -5.48 12.32 -10.23
C SER A 225 -3.98 12.33 -9.92
N ARG A 226 -3.61 12.50 -8.64
CA ARG A 226 -2.24 12.63 -8.12
C ARG A 226 -1.70 11.30 -7.63
N GLY A 227 -0.39 11.07 -7.76
CA GLY A 227 0.28 9.96 -7.07
C GLY A 227 -0.07 8.60 -7.68
N GLY A 228 0.33 8.38 -8.93
CA GLY A 228 0.03 7.16 -9.70
C GLY A 228 0.35 5.88 -8.92
N SER A 229 1.53 5.79 -8.31
CA SER A 229 1.87 4.70 -7.40
C SER A 229 1.62 5.05 -5.94
N ILE A 230 2.18 6.15 -5.43
CA ILE A 230 2.10 6.52 -4.01
C ILE A 230 1.59 7.95 -3.87
N PHE A 231 0.62 8.14 -2.99
CA PHE A 231 0.16 9.44 -2.53
C PHE A 231 0.28 9.55 -1.01
N LEU A 232 1.00 10.57 -0.57
CA LEU A 232 1.19 10.92 0.84
C LEU A 232 0.41 12.20 1.14
N TYR A 233 -0.53 12.12 2.07
CA TYR A 233 -1.37 13.23 2.49
C TYR A 233 -1.17 13.51 3.98
N HIS A 234 -0.55 14.64 4.32
CA HIS A 234 -0.25 15.02 5.71
C HIS A 234 0.41 13.90 6.52
N THR A 235 1.30 13.12 5.88
CA THR A 235 2.06 12.09 6.56
C THR A 235 3.18 12.71 7.37
N TYR A 236 3.64 12.01 8.41
CA TYR A 236 4.74 12.46 9.27
C TYR A 236 6.08 12.05 8.65
N ASP A 237 6.78 11.06 9.23
CA ASP A 237 7.99 10.49 8.64
C ASP A 237 7.67 9.35 7.69
N THR A 238 8.21 9.43 6.48
CA THR A 238 8.15 8.38 5.46
C THR A 238 9.55 7.98 5.03
N SER A 239 9.85 6.68 5.12
CA SER A 239 11.12 6.10 4.68
C SER A 239 10.89 5.06 3.59
N ILE A 240 11.57 5.22 2.45
CA ILE A 240 11.43 4.36 1.27
C ILE A 240 12.83 3.88 0.85
N TYR A 241 13.05 2.56 0.90
CA TYR A 241 14.33 1.93 0.56
C TYR A 241 14.15 0.83 -0.48
N ASP A 242 15.08 0.79 -1.44
CA ASP A 242 15.17 -0.28 -2.45
C ASP A 242 13.85 -0.50 -3.20
N ILE A 243 13.30 0.58 -3.76
CA ILE A 243 11.99 0.61 -4.41
C ILE A 243 12.13 0.57 -5.94
N THR A 244 11.20 -0.13 -6.60
CA THR A 244 11.11 -0.13 -8.07
C THR A 244 9.75 0.38 -8.53
N PHE A 245 9.76 1.37 -9.42
CA PHE A 245 8.61 1.83 -10.18
C PHE A 245 8.74 1.36 -11.63
N LYS A 246 7.75 0.64 -12.14
CA LYS A 246 7.73 0.17 -13.53
C LYS A 246 6.41 0.53 -14.19
N ASN A 247 6.51 1.32 -15.25
CA ASN A 247 5.39 1.84 -16.01
C ASN A 247 4.30 2.48 -15.14
N THR A 248 4.71 3.33 -14.21
CA THR A 248 3.78 4.14 -13.43
C THR A 248 3.47 5.42 -14.18
N THR A 249 2.20 5.84 -14.21
CA THR A 249 1.74 7.12 -14.77
C THR A 249 0.61 7.75 -13.95
N ALA A 250 0.34 9.04 -14.16
CA ALA A 250 -0.79 9.78 -13.60
C ALA A 250 -1.27 10.82 -14.62
N PHE A 251 -2.52 11.26 -14.53
CA PHE A 251 -3.17 12.24 -15.42
C PHE A 251 -3.06 13.68 -14.93
N GLU A 252 -2.95 13.91 -13.62
CA GLU A 252 -2.65 15.25 -13.10
C GLU A 252 -1.14 15.44 -12.87
N TYR A 253 -0.58 14.85 -11.80
CA TYR A 253 0.83 14.98 -11.46
C TYR A 253 1.32 13.89 -10.50
N GLY A 254 2.65 13.70 -10.45
CA GLY A 254 3.27 12.75 -9.53
C GLY A 254 3.04 11.32 -9.96
N HIS A 255 3.71 10.81 -11.01
CA HIS A 255 3.43 9.43 -11.45
C HIS A 255 3.85 8.46 -10.36
N ALA A 256 5.13 8.44 -10.00
CA ALA A 256 5.61 7.52 -8.98
C ALA A 256 5.19 7.95 -7.56
N LEU A 257 5.38 9.22 -7.21
CA LEU A 257 5.13 9.72 -5.87
C LEU A 257 4.54 11.14 -5.92
N SER A 258 3.47 11.37 -5.16
CA SER A 258 2.98 12.71 -4.86
C SER A 258 2.88 12.91 -3.35
N ILE A 259 3.35 14.07 -2.88
CA ILE A 259 3.31 14.48 -1.48
C ILE A 259 2.50 15.76 -1.36
N TYR A 260 1.53 15.76 -0.46
CA TYR A 260 0.71 16.92 -0.15
C TYR A 260 0.76 17.21 1.35
N SER A 261 1.26 18.40 1.67
CA SER A 261 1.10 19.01 2.99
C SER A 261 0.72 20.48 2.83
N ASP A 262 -0.25 20.96 3.59
CA ASP A 262 -0.56 22.38 3.61
C ASP A 262 0.39 23.09 4.60
N MET A 263 0.10 24.34 4.97
CA MET A 263 0.99 25.12 5.85
C MET A 263 0.97 24.64 7.32
N SER A 264 0.06 23.75 7.69
CA SER A 264 -0.07 23.22 9.05
C SER A 264 0.71 21.93 9.26
N TYR A 265 1.16 21.27 8.18
CA TYR A 265 1.87 20.00 8.24
C TYR A 265 3.21 20.07 7.51
N THR A 266 4.18 19.31 8.01
CA THR A 266 5.45 19.05 7.33
C THR A 266 5.60 17.55 7.19
N THR A 267 5.55 17.05 5.95
CA THR A 267 5.96 15.68 5.65
C THR A 267 7.47 15.60 5.50
N ASN A 268 8.09 14.68 6.23
CA ASN A 268 9.50 14.35 6.10
C ASN A 268 9.66 13.02 5.36
N THR A 269 10.33 13.03 4.21
CA THR A 269 10.45 11.87 3.33
C THR A 269 11.91 11.60 2.98
N ASN A 270 12.37 10.41 3.35
CA ASN A 270 13.68 9.89 2.97
C ASN A 270 13.53 8.73 1.97
N ILE A 271 14.16 8.86 0.81
CA ILE A 271 14.07 7.90 -0.29
C ILE A 271 15.48 7.48 -0.68
N LYS A 272 15.75 6.17 -0.74
CA LYS A 272 17.06 5.64 -1.10
C LYS A 272 16.96 4.44 -2.03
N ASN A 273 17.88 4.37 -3.00
CA ASN A 273 18.02 3.26 -3.96
C ASN A 273 16.72 3.05 -4.77
N VAL A 274 16.38 4.03 -5.60
CA VAL A 274 15.18 4.00 -6.44
C VAL A 274 15.55 3.54 -7.84
N LYS A 275 14.78 2.58 -8.38
CA LYS A 275 14.81 2.25 -9.81
C LYS A 275 13.48 2.62 -10.46
N HIS A 276 13.52 3.45 -11.49
CA HIS A 276 12.33 3.90 -12.20
C HIS A 276 12.46 3.60 -13.70
N TYR A 277 11.59 2.72 -14.18
CA TYR A 277 11.50 2.34 -15.58
C TYR A 277 10.20 2.86 -16.18
N GLY A 278 10.31 3.87 -17.04
CA GLY A 278 9.19 4.40 -17.80
C GLY A 278 8.85 3.57 -19.03
N ASN A 279 7.89 4.05 -19.81
CA ASN A 279 7.51 3.49 -21.10
C ASN A 279 7.28 4.61 -22.12
N LEU A 280 8.22 4.76 -23.07
CA LEU A 280 8.17 5.83 -24.07
C LEU A 280 6.97 5.72 -25.02
N TYR A 281 6.42 4.52 -25.24
CA TYR A 281 5.39 4.26 -26.24
C TYR A 281 3.97 4.23 -25.66
N LYS A 282 3.82 3.86 -24.37
CA LYS A 282 2.52 3.74 -23.72
C LYS A 282 2.09 4.97 -22.94
N ASN A 283 3.00 5.91 -22.67
CA ASN A 283 2.69 7.10 -21.87
C ASN A 283 2.31 8.28 -22.77
N ASN A 284 1.05 8.27 -23.24
CA ASN A 284 0.48 9.38 -24.00
C ASN A 284 0.12 10.59 -23.10
N PHE A 285 0.05 10.38 -21.79
CA PHE A 285 -0.28 11.43 -20.84
C PHE A 285 0.92 12.37 -20.66
N ILE A 286 0.66 13.67 -20.76
CA ILE A 286 1.67 14.71 -20.64
C ILE A 286 1.51 15.34 -19.26
N THR A 287 2.19 14.76 -18.28
CA THR A 287 1.95 15.11 -16.88
C THR A 287 3.18 15.61 -16.15
N GLU A 288 2.93 16.47 -15.16
CA GLU A 288 3.98 17.08 -14.35
C GLU A 288 4.46 16.11 -13.26
N GLY A 289 5.75 16.15 -12.92
CA GLY A 289 6.31 15.34 -11.82
C GLY A 289 6.24 13.82 -12.05
N THR A 290 6.74 13.30 -13.17
CA THR A 290 6.71 11.85 -13.43
C THR A 290 7.37 11.01 -12.35
N PHE A 291 8.46 11.48 -11.74
CA PHE A 291 8.94 10.83 -10.55
C PHE A 291 8.25 11.37 -9.29
N LEU A 292 8.34 12.68 -9.08
CA LEU A 292 7.92 13.29 -7.81
C LEU A 292 7.13 14.58 -8.05
N ASN A 293 6.01 14.70 -7.35
CA ASN A 293 5.35 15.97 -7.10
C ASN A 293 5.32 16.24 -5.58
N SER A 294 5.64 17.47 -5.16
CA SER A 294 5.56 17.87 -3.75
C SER A 294 4.91 19.23 -3.62
N TYR A 295 3.82 19.30 -2.85
CA TYR A 295 3.12 20.52 -2.46
C TYR A 295 3.33 20.79 -0.97
N GLY A 296 3.75 22.01 -0.61
CA GLY A 296 3.83 22.47 0.78
C GLY A 296 5.24 22.65 1.34
N GLU A 297 5.35 22.70 2.66
CA GLU A 297 6.61 22.80 3.40
C GLU A 297 7.14 21.41 3.76
N ASN A 298 7.49 20.62 2.74
CA ASN A 298 8.00 19.26 2.92
C ASN A 298 9.53 19.22 3.05
N LEU A 299 10.04 18.22 3.78
CA LEU A 299 11.47 17.91 3.85
C LEU A 299 11.72 16.61 3.06
N LEU A 300 12.56 16.68 2.03
CA LEU A 300 12.80 15.56 1.12
C LEU A 300 14.29 15.27 0.99
N THR A 301 14.68 14.03 1.22
CA THR A 301 16.02 13.53 0.90
C THR A 301 15.90 12.36 -0.06
N ILE A 302 16.55 12.44 -1.21
CA ILE A 302 16.56 11.38 -2.23
C ILE A 302 18.01 11.02 -2.55
N ASN A 303 18.36 9.76 -2.36
CA ASN A 303 19.72 9.26 -2.57
C ASN A 303 19.71 8.04 -3.49
N ASN A 304 20.59 8.02 -4.50
CA ASN A 304 20.71 6.93 -5.48
C ASN A 304 19.39 6.69 -6.23
N TYR A 305 19.02 7.64 -7.08
CA TYR A 305 17.90 7.47 -8.01
C TYR A 305 18.42 7.10 -9.39
N GLU A 306 17.85 6.04 -9.98
CA GLU A 306 18.14 5.60 -11.34
C GLU A 306 16.85 5.56 -12.15
N GLY A 307 16.69 6.54 -13.04
CA GLY A 307 15.56 6.63 -13.98
C GLY A 307 15.95 6.25 -15.40
N SER A 308 15.08 5.55 -16.13
CA SER A 308 15.27 5.30 -17.57
C SER A 308 13.97 5.31 -18.36
N ASN A 309 14.05 5.74 -19.63
CA ASN A 309 12.96 5.70 -20.62
C ASN A 309 11.71 6.46 -20.15
N ILE A 310 11.91 7.66 -19.61
CA ILE A 310 10.87 8.47 -18.98
C ILE A 310 10.30 9.44 -20.02
N SER A 311 9.01 9.32 -20.35
CA SER A 311 8.27 10.32 -21.13
C SER A 311 7.43 11.18 -20.18
N THR A 312 7.67 12.49 -20.15
CA THR A 312 7.09 13.37 -19.12
C THR A 312 6.87 14.80 -19.59
N GLY A 313 5.99 15.55 -18.90
CA GLY A 313 6.10 17.00 -18.79
C GLY A 313 7.33 17.37 -17.96
N ASN A 314 7.30 17.13 -16.64
CA ASN A 314 8.46 17.37 -15.76
C ASN A 314 8.89 16.11 -15.02
N VAL A 315 10.17 15.92 -14.70
CA VAL A 315 10.57 14.75 -13.87
C VAL A 315 10.17 14.98 -12.41
N MET A 316 10.49 16.16 -11.88
CA MET A 316 10.08 16.59 -10.55
C MET A 316 9.37 17.93 -10.58
N SER A 317 8.40 18.11 -9.71
CA SER A 317 7.65 19.36 -9.57
C SER A 317 7.46 19.71 -8.10
N PHE A 318 7.76 20.96 -7.77
CA PHE A 318 7.77 21.47 -6.40
C PHE A 318 6.92 22.73 -6.31
N GLU A 319 5.81 22.62 -5.60
CA GLU A 319 4.89 23.71 -5.33
C GLU A 319 4.99 24.15 -3.86
N GLY A 320 5.10 25.47 -3.63
CA GLY A 320 5.27 26.02 -2.28
C GLY A 320 6.74 26.11 -1.88
N ASP A 321 7.08 25.59 -0.69
CA ASP A 321 8.36 25.82 -0.02
C ASP A 321 9.09 24.54 0.44
N PRO A 322 9.14 23.46 -0.38
CA PRO A 322 9.83 22.24 0.03
C PRO A 322 11.34 22.46 0.11
N LYS A 323 11.99 21.75 1.04
CA LYS A 323 13.45 21.62 1.12
C LYS A 323 13.84 20.24 0.62
N VAL A 324 14.69 20.19 -0.40
CA VAL A 324 14.99 18.98 -1.14
C VAL A 324 16.49 18.79 -1.27
N THR A 325 16.98 17.62 -0.88
CA THR A 325 18.36 17.19 -1.12
C THR A 325 18.36 16.00 -2.05
N LEU A 326 19.06 16.12 -3.17
CA LEU A 326 19.17 15.09 -4.21
C LEU A 326 20.64 14.69 -4.34
N SER A 327 20.94 13.42 -4.09
CA SER A 327 22.30 12.87 -4.16
C SER A 327 22.34 11.65 -5.07
N ASN A 328 23.36 11.55 -5.93
CA ASN A 328 23.54 10.44 -6.88
C ASN A 328 22.29 10.23 -7.75
N PHE A 329 21.81 11.32 -8.34
CA PHE A 329 20.61 11.32 -9.17
C PHE A 329 20.98 11.09 -10.63
N THR A 330 20.63 9.92 -11.17
CA THR A 330 20.94 9.52 -12.54
C THR A 330 19.66 9.32 -13.35
N ILE A 331 19.58 9.95 -14.52
CA ILE A 331 18.54 9.65 -15.50
C ILE A 331 19.13 9.46 -16.88
N ASN A 332 18.65 8.43 -17.57
CA ASN A 332 18.97 8.15 -18.96
C ASN A 332 17.70 8.17 -19.81
N ASN A 333 17.78 8.75 -21.01
CA ASN A 333 16.72 8.70 -22.01
C ASN A 333 15.39 9.31 -21.51
N ILE A 334 15.39 10.64 -21.36
CA ILE A 334 14.19 11.42 -21.01
C ILE A 334 13.61 12.04 -22.26
N TYR A 335 12.31 11.83 -22.48
CA TYR A 335 11.54 12.55 -23.49
C TYR A 335 10.63 13.58 -22.83
N LEU A 336 11.05 14.86 -22.88
CA LEU A 336 10.30 16.00 -22.37
C LEU A 336 9.29 16.48 -23.42
N LYS A 337 8.01 16.52 -23.02
CA LYS A 337 6.89 17.05 -23.80
C LYS A 337 6.41 18.37 -23.18
N ASN A 338 5.80 19.23 -24.01
CA ASN A 338 5.25 20.54 -23.59
C ASN A 338 6.33 21.49 -22.99
N LYS A 339 5.91 22.44 -22.14
CA LYS A 339 6.78 23.36 -21.36
C LYS A 339 7.52 22.65 -20.22
N GLY A 340 7.97 21.44 -20.49
CA GLY A 340 8.52 20.50 -19.52
C GLY A 340 10.00 20.77 -19.22
N ALA A 341 10.37 20.69 -17.94
CA ALA A 341 11.75 20.72 -17.48
C ALA A 341 12.03 19.49 -16.61
N VAL A 342 13.29 19.07 -16.47
CA VAL A 342 13.63 18.01 -15.49
C VAL A 342 13.11 18.40 -14.12
N ILE A 343 13.28 19.68 -13.73
CA ILE A 343 12.84 20.19 -12.43
C ILE A 343 12.13 21.51 -12.59
N LYS A 344 10.96 21.60 -11.96
CA LYS A 344 10.11 22.78 -11.96
C LYS A 344 9.78 23.20 -10.53
N THR A 345 9.99 24.47 -10.21
CA THR A 345 9.52 25.09 -8.97
C THR A 345 8.55 26.23 -9.27
N TYR A 346 7.45 26.32 -8.51
CA TYR A 346 6.40 27.32 -8.75
C TYR A 346 5.53 27.58 -7.50
N ASN A 347 4.73 28.66 -7.56
CA ASN A 347 3.79 29.12 -6.52
C ASN A 347 4.36 29.08 -5.08
N PRO A 348 5.38 29.90 -4.75
CA PRO A 348 5.91 29.96 -3.40
C PRO A 348 4.83 30.40 -2.41
N LYS A 349 4.81 29.86 -1.18
CA LYS A 349 4.00 30.43 -0.09
C LYS A 349 4.81 31.41 0.75
N LYS A 350 6.11 31.17 0.91
CA LYS A 350 7.04 32.06 1.64
C LYS A 350 8.27 32.42 0.81
N LYS A 351 9.26 31.53 0.74
CA LYS A 351 10.58 31.74 0.10
C LYS A 351 10.74 30.98 -1.22
N GLY A 352 9.84 30.06 -1.52
CA GLY A 352 9.97 29.08 -2.60
C GLY A 352 10.77 27.85 -2.20
N ALA A 353 10.80 26.87 -3.09
CA ALA A 353 11.54 25.62 -2.91
C ALA A 353 13.05 25.85 -2.76
N SER A 354 13.71 25.09 -1.89
CA SER A 354 15.17 25.09 -1.72
C SER A 354 15.70 23.71 -2.09
N ILE A 355 16.41 23.61 -3.21
CA ILE A 355 16.86 22.32 -3.77
C ILE A 355 18.39 22.27 -3.83
N GLU A 356 18.99 21.21 -3.29
CA GLU A 356 20.43 20.94 -3.36
C GLU A 356 20.70 19.66 -4.17
N PHE A 357 21.57 19.77 -5.20
CA PHE A 357 22.07 18.65 -6.00
C PHE A 357 23.49 18.30 -5.59
N ASN A 358 23.73 17.02 -5.37
CA ASN A 358 25.05 16.45 -5.14
C ASN A 358 25.29 15.34 -6.16
N SER A 359 26.32 15.47 -6.99
CA SER A 359 26.82 14.43 -7.90
C SER A 359 25.71 13.75 -8.72
N SER A 360 25.15 14.48 -9.70
CA SER A 360 24.01 14.01 -10.52
C SER A 360 24.37 13.96 -12.00
N TYR A 361 23.80 12.99 -12.72
CA TYR A 361 24.08 12.74 -14.13
C TYR A 361 22.77 12.68 -14.93
N LEU A 362 22.70 13.43 -16.02
CA LEU A 362 21.56 13.46 -16.92
C LEU A 362 22.06 13.18 -18.33
N ASN A 363 21.63 12.05 -18.91
CA ASN A 363 22.04 11.61 -20.24
C ASN A 363 20.83 11.48 -21.16
N ASP A 364 21.02 11.84 -22.43
CA ASP A 364 20.04 11.67 -23.50
C ASP A 364 18.67 12.33 -23.18
N ILE A 365 18.68 13.64 -22.94
CA ILE A 365 17.46 14.43 -22.82
C ILE A 365 17.02 14.89 -24.20
N VAL A 366 15.84 14.47 -24.62
CA VAL A 366 15.17 14.91 -25.83
C VAL A 366 14.01 15.81 -25.42
N GLN A 367 13.98 17.04 -25.93
CA GLN A 367 12.87 17.96 -25.76
C GLN A 367 12.27 18.27 -27.13
N ASN A 368 10.98 18.03 -27.27
CA ASN A 368 10.26 18.30 -28.51
C ASN A 368 9.09 19.25 -28.20
N TYR A 369 9.32 20.55 -28.40
CA TYR A 369 8.31 21.59 -28.19
C TYR A 369 8.56 22.77 -29.12
N ASP A 370 7.50 23.28 -29.73
CA ASP A 370 7.59 24.34 -30.75
C ASP A 370 7.89 25.73 -30.18
N LEU A 371 7.79 25.89 -28.85
CA LEU A 371 8.04 27.15 -28.17
C LEU A 371 9.24 27.02 -27.23
N TYR A 372 9.85 28.16 -26.88
CA TYR A 372 10.93 28.20 -25.90
C TYR A 372 10.48 27.69 -24.52
N THR A 373 11.21 26.73 -23.98
CA THR A 373 11.01 26.18 -22.63
C THR A 373 12.36 25.72 -22.08
N PRO A 374 12.64 25.90 -20.77
CA PRO A 374 13.86 25.35 -20.19
C PRO A 374 13.79 23.82 -20.18
N MET A 375 14.93 23.19 -20.48
CA MET A 375 15.07 21.73 -20.49
C MET A 375 15.39 21.18 -19.09
N LEU A 376 16.29 21.84 -18.36
CA LEU A 376 16.82 21.33 -17.10
C LEU A 376 16.08 21.87 -15.90
N LEU A 377 16.11 23.19 -15.71
CA LEU A 377 15.60 23.86 -14.51
C LEU A 377 14.64 24.98 -14.90
N TYR A 378 13.40 24.91 -14.41
CA TYR A 378 12.44 26.00 -14.41
C TYR A 378 12.25 26.48 -12.98
N ILE A 379 12.72 27.69 -12.67
CA ILE A 379 12.66 28.27 -11.32
C ILE A 379 11.83 29.55 -11.38
N LEU A 380 10.60 29.51 -10.87
CA LEU A 380 9.82 30.74 -10.68
C LEU A 380 10.19 31.44 -9.36
N SER A 381 10.55 30.65 -8.35
CA SER A 381 10.90 31.11 -7.00
C SER A 381 11.70 30.07 -6.25
N GLY A 382 12.46 30.50 -5.24
CA GLY A 382 13.30 29.65 -4.41
C GLY A 382 14.77 29.67 -4.81
N SER A 383 15.51 28.63 -4.43
CA SER A 383 16.94 28.50 -4.73
C SER A 383 17.28 27.08 -5.15
N ILE A 384 18.22 26.96 -6.10
CA ILE A 384 18.83 25.69 -6.48
C ILE A 384 20.34 25.82 -6.33
N LYS A 385 20.94 24.89 -5.58
CA LYS A 385 22.39 24.77 -5.40
C LYS A 385 22.86 23.48 -6.08
N ILE A 386 23.87 23.58 -6.95
CA ILE A 386 24.45 22.43 -7.64
C ILE A 386 25.88 22.25 -7.16
N ASN A 387 26.13 21.18 -6.43
CA ASN A 387 27.45 20.75 -6.01
C ASN A 387 27.96 19.68 -6.99
N ARG A 388 29.18 19.87 -7.48
CA ARG A 388 29.85 18.91 -8.34
C ARG A 388 30.39 17.74 -7.53
#